data_AF-A0A1I2N2I5-F1
#
_entry.id   AF-A0A1I2N2I5-F1
#
_cell.length_a   1.000
_cell.length_b   1.000
_cell.length_c   1.000
_cell.angle_alpha   90.00
_cell.angle_beta   90.00
_cell.angle_gamma   90.00
#
_symmetry.space_group_name_H-M   'P 1'
#
loop_
_entity.id
_entity.type
_entity.pdbx_description
1 polymer ?
#
loop_
_entity_poly.entity_id
_entity_poly.type
_entity_poly.pdbx_seq_one_letter_code
_entity_poly.pdbx_strand_id
1 'polypeptide(L)'
;MAHAGAVEFLDWWFDPSMRADGASPLSRRLGYRFWCGEHGVRPDFPRASDSAWQQFAGCDAAVLLPAARLYGALLAAREGRHDALAGLPAAVRRWSLATAAIQPLVRLCRPSGDLRCDGLRELACAMEAGFPGMWDRLRLALPGEQAADAGAALTGFILRGMVPGACSGAAARRRLRCWGLCLEQAGKARLQGELA
;
A
#
# COMPACT_ATOMS: atom_id res chain seq x y z
N MET A 1 1.32 20.56 -28.87
CA MET A 1 1.86 19.20 -28.60
C MET A 1 2.30 19.09 -27.15
N ALA A 2 1.35 19.08 -26.20
CA ALA A 2 1.64 18.92 -24.78
C ALA A 2 0.43 18.22 -24.12
N HIS A 3 0.69 17.29 -23.18
CA HIS A 3 -0.27 16.53 -22.35
C HIS A 3 -0.82 15.15 -22.77
N ALA A 4 -0.39 14.53 -23.87
CA ALA A 4 -1.02 13.26 -24.28
C ALA A 4 -0.71 12.00 -23.41
N GLY A 5 0.44 11.91 -22.71
CA GLY A 5 0.94 10.64 -22.13
C GLY A 5 0.80 10.40 -20.61
N ALA A 6 0.43 11.41 -19.81
CA ALA A 6 0.14 11.23 -18.37
C ALA A 6 -1.36 10.98 -18.09
N VAL A 7 -2.18 11.19 -19.13
CA VAL A 7 -3.64 11.12 -19.14
C VAL A 7 -4.09 9.65 -19.29
N GLU A 8 -3.45 8.88 -20.19
CA GLU A 8 -3.69 7.45 -20.43
C GLU A 8 -3.44 6.51 -19.22
N PHE A 9 -2.73 6.98 -18.19
CA PHE A 9 -2.12 6.15 -17.15
C PHE A 9 -2.82 6.25 -15.78
N LEU A 10 -3.49 7.37 -15.50
CA LEU A 10 -4.58 7.47 -14.52
C LEU A 10 -5.87 6.83 -15.06
N ASP A 11 -6.00 6.72 -16.38
CA ASP A 11 -7.19 6.20 -17.06
C ASP A 11 -7.35 4.67 -16.92
N TRP A 12 -6.29 3.96 -16.49
CA TRP A 12 -6.33 2.58 -16.03
C TRP A 12 -6.48 2.42 -14.51
N TRP A 13 -6.31 3.49 -13.72
CA TRP A 13 -6.02 3.46 -12.28
C TRP A 13 -7.00 2.65 -11.41
N PHE A 14 -8.17 2.26 -11.91
CA PHE A 14 -9.20 1.56 -11.14
C PHE A 14 -10.04 0.51 -11.90
N ASP A 15 -9.42 -0.40 -12.65
CA ASP A 15 -10.06 -1.57 -13.33
C ASP A 15 -10.53 -1.29 -14.79
N PRO A 16 -10.64 -2.33 -15.65
CA PRO A 16 -9.72 -2.68 -16.72
C PRO A 16 -10.51 -3.21 -17.96
N SER A 17 -11.83 -3.07 -17.96
CA SER A 17 -12.76 -3.60 -18.96
C SER A 17 -12.88 -2.66 -20.16
N MET A 18 -12.03 -1.64 -20.20
CA MET A 18 -12.10 -0.55 -21.16
C MET A 18 -10.89 -0.50 -22.07
N ARG A 19 -10.92 -1.40 -23.04
CA ARG A 19 -10.81 -0.97 -24.44
C ARG A 19 -12.14 -1.24 -25.14
N ALA A 20 -13.15 -0.44 -24.81
CA ALA A 20 -14.22 -0.19 -25.75
C ALA A 20 -13.85 1.11 -26.46
N ASP A 21 -13.12 0.98 -27.57
CA ASP A 21 -12.84 2.13 -28.44
C ASP A 21 -14.17 2.81 -28.77
N GLY A 22 -14.25 4.12 -28.50
CA GLY A 22 -15.45 4.94 -28.79
C GLY A 22 -16.41 5.20 -27.62
N ALA A 23 -16.21 4.67 -26.41
CA ALA A 23 -17.08 5.00 -25.27
C ALA A 23 -16.88 6.43 -24.76
N SER A 24 -17.98 7.19 -24.59
CA SER A 24 -17.96 8.56 -24.08
C SER A 24 -17.41 8.66 -22.64
N PRO A 25 -16.79 9.77 -22.22
CA PRO A 25 -16.27 9.95 -20.86
C PRO A 25 -17.31 9.73 -19.74
N LEU A 26 -18.59 10.05 -19.97
CA LEU A 26 -19.66 9.84 -18.99
C LEU A 26 -19.98 8.35 -18.82
N SER A 27 -20.06 7.61 -19.92
CA SER A 27 -20.29 6.15 -19.91
C SER A 27 -19.20 5.43 -19.14
N ARG A 28 -17.94 5.84 -19.34
CA ARG A 28 -16.76 5.34 -18.61
C ARG A 28 -16.91 5.55 -17.10
N ARG A 29 -17.31 6.75 -16.68
CA ARG A 29 -17.51 7.09 -15.26
C ARG A 29 -18.65 6.30 -14.61
N LEU A 30 -19.74 6.06 -15.33
CA LEU A 30 -20.86 5.26 -14.85
C LEU A 30 -20.51 3.78 -14.72
N GLY A 31 -19.87 3.19 -15.73
CA GLY A 31 -19.40 1.80 -15.68
C GLY A 31 -18.44 1.57 -14.52
N TYR A 32 -17.53 2.51 -14.29
CA TYR A 32 -16.63 2.48 -13.15
C TYR A 32 -17.36 2.54 -11.80
N ARG A 33 -18.36 3.41 -11.63
CA ARG A 33 -19.19 3.44 -10.41
C ARG A 33 -19.96 2.15 -10.18
N PHE A 34 -20.46 1.54 -11.25
CA PHE A 34 -21.17 0.26 -11.18
C PHE A 34 -20.23 -0.85 -10.70
N TRP A 35 -19.06 -0.98 -11.33
CA TRP A 35 -18.01 -1.91 -10.91
C TRP A 35 -17.62 -1.69 -9.44
N CYS A 36 -17.47 -0.44 -9.01
CA CYS A 36 -17.21 -0.11 -7.60
C CYS A 36 -18.30 -0.63 -6.66
N GLY A 37 -19.58 -0.50 -7.06
CA GLY A 37 -20.71 -1.04 -6.31
C GLY A 37 -20.68 -2.57 -6.20
N GLU A 38 -20.41 -3.26 -7.30
CA GLU A 38 -20.30 -4.73 -7.33
C GLU A 38 -19.19 -5.26 -6.42
N HIS A 39 -18.07 -4.52 -6.32
CA HIS A 39 -16.90 -4.93 -5.53
C HIS A 39 -16.85 -4.30 -4.13
N GLY A 40 -17.85 -3.50 -3.76
CA GLY A 40 -17.93 -2.83 -2.46
C GLY A 40 -16.77 -1.87 -2.18
N VAL A 41 -16.29 -1.17 -3.21
CA VAL A 41 -15.19 -0.19 -3.10
C VAL A 41 -15.69 1.23 -3.29
N ARG A 42 -15.03 2.23 -2.68
CA ARG A 42 -15.45 3.62 -2.85
C ARG A 42 -15.16 4.10 -4.27
N PRO A 43 -16.12 4.75 -4.94
CA PRO A 43 -15.92 5.35 -6.26
C PRO A 43 -15.13 6.68 -6.18
N ASP A 44 -14.14 6.73 -5.29
CA ASP A 44 -13.32 7.90 -5.03
C ASP A 44 -12.21 8.03 -6.08
N PHE A 45 -12.01 9.26 -6.52
CA PHE A 45 -10.90 9.66 -7.38
C PHE A 45 -9.84 10.39 -6.56
N PRO A 46 -8.55 10.14 -6.84
CA PRO A 46 -7.51 10.92 -6.22
C PRO A 46 -7.65 12.39 -6.61
N ARG A 47 -7.57 13.28 -5.62
CA ARG A 47 -7.66 14.73 -5.82
C ARG A 47 -6.39 15.30 -6.48
N ALA A 48 -5.29 14.57 -6.43
CA ALA A 48 -4.02 14.92 -7.03
C ALA A 48 -3.31 13.66 -7.57
N SER A 49 -2.63 13.81 -8.70
CA SER A 49 -1.70 12.80 -9.20
C SER A 49 -0.41 12.88 -8.40
N ASP A 50 -0.12 11.87 -7.59
CA ASP A 50 1.17 11.73 -6.92
C ASP A 50 1.84 10.45 -7.41
N SER A 51 2.89 10.61 -8.22
CA SER A 51 3.61 9.49 -8.84
C SER A 51 4.29 8.59 -7.82
N ALA A 52 4.52 9.04 -6.58
CA ALA A 52 5.12 8.22 -5.54
C ALA A 52 4.22 7.03 -5.12
N TRP A 53 2.92 7.08 -5.42
CA TRP A 53 1.98 5.97 -5.16
C TRP A 53 1.86 5.00 -6.34
N GLN A 54 2.35 5.36 -7.53
CA GLN A 54 2.27 4.50 -8.72
C GLN A 54 2.99 3.16 -8.55
N GLN A 55 4.00 3.09 -7.67
CA GLN A 55 4.71 1.85 -7.35
C GLN A 55 3.82 0.73 -6.78
N PHE A 56 2.63 1.05 -6.27
CA PHE A 56 1.67 0.05 -5.78
C PHE A 56 0.58 -0.29 -6.79
N ALA A 57 0.51 0.44 -7.91
CA ALA A 57 -0.47 0.18 -8.94
C ALA A 57 -0.13 -1.16 -9.63
N GLY A 58 -1.06 -2.11 -9.61
CA GLY A 58 -0.85 -3.45 -10.18
C GLY A 58 -0.02 -4.41 -9.33
N CYS A 59 0.30 -4.07 -8.07
CA CYS A 59 0.88 -5.04 -7.16
C CYS A 59 -0.13 -6.15 -6.82
N ASP A 60 0.27 -7.40 -7.02
CA ASP A 60 -0.47 -8.58 -6.56
C ASP A 60 -0.10 -8.96 -5.11
N ALA A 61 -0.83 -9.92 -4.52
CA ALA A 61 -0.51 -10.43 -3.19
C ALA A 61 0.90 -11.04 -3.10
N ALA A 62 1.39 -11.68 -4.16
CA ALA A 62 2.67 -12.38 -4.14
C ALA A 62 3.85 -11.41 -3.90
N VAL A 63 3.74 -10.17 -4.38
CA VAL A 63 4.73 -9.10 -4.11
C VAL A 63 4.38 -8.34 -2.83
N LEU A 64 3.10 -8.04 -2.63
CA LEU A 64 2.68 -7.13 -1.56
C LEU A 64 2.83 -7.75 -0.16
N LEU A 65 2.55 -9.05 0.00
CA LEU A 65 2.60 -9.70 1.31
C LEU A 65 4.02 -9.82 1.89
N PRO A 66 5.05 -10.23 1.12
CA PRO A 66 6.42 -10.19 1.62
C PRO A 66 6.91 -8.76 1.89
N ALA A 67 6.56 -7.79 1.03
CA ALA A 67 6.89 -6.39 1.25
C ALA A 67 6.27 -5.85 2.54
N ALA A 68 5.02 -6.21 2.83
CA ALA A 68 4.35 -5.86 4.07
C ALA A 68 5.05 -6.47 5.28
N ARG A 69 5.45 -7.75 5.21
CA ARG A 69 6.23 -8.38 6.29
C ARG A 69 7.55 -7.66 6.55
N LEU A 70 8.26 -7.26 5.49
CA LEU A 70 9.49 -6.47 5.60
C LEU A 70 9.23 -5.10 6.24
N TYR A 71 8.18 -4.40 5.81
CA TYR A 71 7.82 -3.11 6.39
C TYR A 71 7.45 -3.22 7.87
N GLY A 72 6.68 -4.24 8.25
CA GLY A 72 6.39 -4.54 9.64
C GLY A 72 7.65 -4.86 10.46
N ALA A 73 8.63 -5.55 9.87
CA ALA A 73 9.93 -5.78 10.50
C ALA A 73 10.72 -4.49 10.73
N LEU A 74 10.69 -3.54 9.78
CA LEU A 74 11.29 -2.21 9.98
C LEU A 74 10.67 -1.49 11.18
N LEU A 75 9.35 -1.52 11.31
CA LEU A 75 8.66 -0.91 12.45
C LEU A 75 8.97 -1.62 13.76
N ALA A 76 8.95 -2.96 13.78
CA ALA A 76 9.35 -3.73 14.95
C ALA A 76 10.78 -3.40 15.40
N ALA A 77 11.72 -3.26 14.46
CA ALA A 77 13.08 -2.84 14.76
C ALA A 77 13.15 -1.42 15.34
N ARG A 78 12.39 -0.46 14.80
CA ARG A 78 12.30 0.90 15.34
C ARG A 78 11.75 0.96 16.76
N GLU A 79 10.90 0.02 17.11
CA GLU A 79 10.19 -0.05 18.40
C GLU A 79 10.90 -0.94 19.42
N GLY A 80 12.04 -1.55 19.08
CA GLY A 80 12.76 -2.47 19.96
C GLY A 80 12.02 -3.79 20.21
N ARG A 81 11.07 -4.18 19.34
CA ARG A 81 10.33 -5.45 19.44
C ARG A 81 11.16 -6.62 18.92
N HIS A 82 12.26 -6.91 19.62
CA HIS A 82 13.24 -7.93 19.20
C HIS A 82 12.63 -9.34 19.10
N ASP A 83 11.65 -9.67 19.93
CA ASP A 83 10.97 -10.97 19.89
C ASP A 83 10.23 -11.19 18.55
N ALA A 84 9.59 -10.15 18.02
CA ALA A 84 8.93 -10.22 16.73
C ALA A 84 9.93 -10.41 15.57
N LEU A 85 11.18 -9.98 15.75
CA LEU A 85 12.25 -10.14 14.76
C LEU A 85 12.97 -11.50 14.88
N ALA A 86 12.87 -12.18 16.03
CA ALA A 86 13.60 -13.42 16.28
C ALA A 86 13.23 -14.53 15.30
N GLY A 87 11.96 -14.57 14.88
CA GLY A 87 11.44 -15.55 13.91
C GLY A 87 11.73 -15.21 12.43
N LEU A 88 12.49 -14.16 12.13
CA LEU A 88 12.86 -13.82 10.74
C LEU A 88 14.14 -14.54 10.30
N PRO A 89 14.27 -14.88 9.00
CA PRO A 89 15.54 -15.33 8.44
C PRO A 89 16.66 -14.33 8.73
N ALA A 90 17.88 -14.83 8.98
CA ALA A 90 18.99 -14.00 9.43
C ALA A 90 19.30 -12.83 8.47
N ALA A 91 19.23 -13.06 7.16
CA ALA A 91 19.43 -12.02 6.15
C ALA A 91 18.36 -10.93 6.25
N VAL A 92 17.08 -11.31 6.32
CA VAL A 92 15.94 -10.39 6.47
C VAL A 92 16.03 -9.59 7.77
N ARG A 93 16.40 -10.24 8.87
CA ARG A 93 16.57 -9.59 10.17
C ARG A 93 17.68 -8.54 10.13
N ARG A 94 18.86 -8.88 9.58
CA ARG A 94 19.98 -7.94 9.44
C ARG A 94 19.62 -6.75 8.58
N TRP A 95 19.01 -7.00 7.41
CA TRP A 95 18.54 -5.94 6.53
C TRP A 95 17.54 -5.02 7.26
N SER A 96 16.56 -5.59 7.95
CA SER A 96 15.53 -4.82 8.65
C SER A 96 16.13 -3.92 9.73
N LEU A 97 17.08 -4.43 10.52
CA LEU A 97 17.78 -3.65 11.55
C LEU A 97 18.60 -2.51 10.94
N ALA A 98 19.39 -2.79 9.90
CA ALA A 98 20.23 -1.80 9.24
C ALA A 98 19.39 -0.69 8.58
N THR A 99 18.32 -1.06 7.87
CA THR A 99 17.42 -0.10 7.23
C THR A 99 16.64 0.71 8.26
N ALA A 100 16.15 0.10 9.34
CA ALA A 100 15.44 0.82 10.40
C ALA A 100 16.34 1.83 11.15
N ALA A 101 17.64 1.56 11.29
CA ALA A 101 18.57 2.47 11.96
C ALA A 101 18.65 3.85 11.26
N ILE A 102 18.50 3.88 9.93
CA ILE A 102 18.64 5.10 9.12
C ILE A 102 17.30 5.74 8.72
N GLN A 103 16.16 5.15 9.10
CA GLN A 103 14.83 5.65 8.76
C GLN A 103 14.05 6.05 10.02
N PRO A 104 13.77 7.33 10.28
CA PRO A 104 12.89 7.75 11.38
C PRO A 104 11.42 7.46 11.02
N LEU A 105 11.04 6.18 11.00
CA LEU A 105 9.67 5.74 10.79
C LEU A 105 8.88 5.86 12.10
N VAL A 106 7.66 6.36 11.97
CA VAL A 106 6.67 6.42 13.04
C VAL A 106 5.44 5.65 12.58
N ARG A 107 4.96 4.77 13.44
CA ARG A 107 3.79 3.91 13.22
C ARG A 107 2.49 4.74 13.22
N LEU A 108 1.53 4.39 12.37
CA LEU A 108 0.21 5.01 12.25
C LEU A 108 -0.88 4.23 13.04
N CYS A 109 -0.72 2.92 13.15
CA CYS A 109 -1.75 1.96 13.52
C CYS A 109 -1.19 0.96 14.53
N ARG A 110 -1.98 0.56 15.55
CA ARG A 110 -1.47 -0.25 16.68
C ARG A 110 -0.92 -1.61 16.21
N PRO A 111 0.18 -2.11 16.80
CA PRO A 111 0.74 -3.41 16.43
C PRO A 111 -0.21 -4.56 16.77
N SER A 112 -0.32 -5.55 15.89
CA SER A 112 -1.01 -6.83 16.11
C SER A 112 -0.10 -7.90 16.70
N GLY A 113 1.21 -7.76 16.48
CA GLY A 113 2.20 -8.81 16.78
C GLY A 113 2.59 -9.64 15.57
N ASP A 114 1.78 -9.65 14.51
CA ASP A 114 2.14 -10.25 13.22
C ASP A 114 2.75 -9.17 12.31
N LEU A 115 3.97 -9.40 11.85
CA LEU A 115 4.71 -8.40 11.05
C LEU A 115 4.05 -8.13 9.70
N ARG A 116 3.43 -9.13 9.07
CA ARG A 116 2.78 -8.94 7.77
C ARG A 116 1.51 -8.10 7.93
N CYS A 117 0.66 -8.45 8.88
CA CYS A 117 -0.52 -7.68 9.23
C CYS A 117 -0.15 -6.26 9.66
N ASP A 118 0.87 -6.09 10.50
CA ASP A 118 1.39 -4.78 10.89
C ASP A 118 1.76 -3.93 9.67
N GLY A 119 2.46 -4.51 8.69
CA GLY A 119 2.79 -3.83 7.44
C GLY A 119 1.57 -3.46 6.62
N LEU A 120 0.61 -4.37 6.43
CA LEU A 120 -0.60 -4.09 5.64
C LEU A 120 -1.49 -3.03 6.29
N ARG A 121 -1.67 -3.08 7.61
CA ARG A 121 -2.38 -2.04 8.37
C ARG A 121 -1.73 -0.68 8.13
N GLU A 122 -0.42 -0.60 8.22
CA GLU A 122 0.33 0.64 7.98
C GLU A 122 0.21 1.13 6.54
N LEU A 123 0.21 0.23 5.57
CA LEU A 123 -0.02 0.58 4.17
C LEU A 123 -1.41 1.17 3.96
N ALA A 124 -2.45 0.50 4.48
CA ALA A 124 -3.83 0.94 4.40
C ALA A 124 -4.00 2.34 5.02
N CYS A 125 -3.48 2.53 6.24
CA CYS A 125 -3.50 3.82 6.94
C CYS A 125 -2.72 4.90 6.15
N ALA A 126 -1.57 4.57 5.58
CA ALA A 126 -0.76 5.50 4.79
C ALA A 126 -1.43 5.89 3.47
N MET A 127 -2.03 4.92 2.77
CA MET A 127 -2.78 5.13 1.53
C MET A 127 -3.99 6.02 1.81
N GLU A 128 -4.78 5.77 2.84
CA GLU A 128 -5.90 6.66 3.16
C GLU A 128 -5.42 8.09 3.46
N ALA A 129 -4.28 8.22 4.14
CA ALA A 129 -3.76 9.54 4.50
C ALA A 129 -3.16 10.31 3.31
N GLY A 130 -2.58 9.63 2.32
CA GLY A 130 -1.85 10.27 1.21
C GLY A 130 -2.48 10.12 -0.18
N PHE A 131 -3.26 9.07 -0.39
CA PHE A 131 -3.93 8.73 -1.64
C PHE A 131 -5.26 7.96 -1.38
N PRO A 132 -6.32 8.65 -0.89
CA PRO A 132 -7.59 8.03 -0.57
C PRO A 132 -8.17 7.20 -1.72
N GLY A 133 -8.75 6.04 -1.39
CA GLY A 133 -9.35 5.11 -2.35
C GLY A 133 -8.37 4.09 -2.97
N MET A 134 -7.05 4.30 -2.90
CA MET A 134 -6.10 3.31 -3.43
C MET A 134 -6.18 1.97 -2.70
N TRP A 135 -6.28 2.02 -1.37
CA TRP A 135 -6.41 0.82 -0.54
C TRP A 135 -7.59 -0.06 -0.95
N ASP A 136 -8.74 0.55 -1.29
CA ASP A 136 -9.95 -0.18 -1.63
C ASP A 136 -9.77 -1.08 -2.87
N ARG A 137 -8.87 -0.73 -3.80
CA ARG A 137 -8.57 -1.60 -4.96
C ARG A 137 -7.52 -2.61 -4.59
N LEU A 138 -6.46 -2.15 -3.91
CA LEU A 138 -5.35 -3.02 -3.55
C LEU A 138 -5.82 -4.21 -2.70
N ARG A 139 -6.78 -3.98 -1.81
CA ARG A 139 -7.36 -5.05 -0.96
C ARG A 139 -8.08 -6.14 -1.76
N LEU A 140 -8.55 -5.87 -2.99
CA LEU A 140 -9.19 -6.87 -3.84
C LEU A 140 -8.18 -7.91 -4.35
N ALA A 141 -6.90 -7.55 -4.44
CA ALA A 141 -5.83 -8.45 -4.82
C ALA A 141 -5.24 -9.25 -3.63
N LEU A 142 -5.75 -9.04 -2.41
CA LEU A 142 -5.23 -9.63 -1.17
C LEU A 142 -6.13 -10.76 -0.65
N PRO A 143 -5.57 -11.71 0.14
CA PRO A 143 -6.38 -12.69 0.86
C PRO A 143 -7.38 -12.01 1.81
N GLY A 144 -8.61 -12.50 1.83
CA GLY A 144 -9.74 -11.86 2.52
C GLY A 144 -9.48 -11.53 3.99
N GLU A 145 -8.86 -12.43 4.75
CA GLU A 145 -8.55 -12.20 6.18
C GLU A 145 -7.58 -11.04 6.39
N GLN A 146 -6.53 -10.96 5.58
CA GLN A 146 -5.49 -9.93 5.69
C GLN A 146 -6.02 -8.57 5.21
N ALA A 147 -6.83 -8.58 4.15
CA ALA A 147 -7.56 -7.41 3.68
C ALA A 147 -8.53 -6.87 4.73
N ALA A 148 -9.28 -7.77 5.40
CA ALA A 148 -10.22 -7.40 6.45
C ALA A 148 -9.51 -6.84 7.69
N ASP A 149 -8.42 -7.46 8.12
CA ASP A 149 -7.61 -7.00 9.25
C ASP A 149 -7.06 -5.57 9.04
N ALA A 150 -6.47 -5.33 7.88
CA ALA A 150 -5.98 -4.00 7.51
C ALA A 150 -7.13 -2.98 7.34
N GLY A 151 -8.29 -3.43 6.82
CA GLY A 151 -9.51 -2.63 6.76
C GLY A 151 -10.01 -2.18 8.14
N ALA A 152 -10.04 -3.08 9.13
CA ALA A 152 -10.45 -2.75 10.49
C ALA A 152 -9.49 -1.74 11.15
N ALA A 153 -8.18 -1.90 10.95
CA ALA A 153 -7.20 -0.94 11.43
C ALA A 153 -7.34 0.43 10.77
N LEU A 154 -7.64 0.46 9.47
CA LEU A 154 -7.93 1.69 8.74
C LEU A 154 -9.19 2.38 9.28
N THR A 155 -10.28 1.65 9.54
CA THR A 155 -11.48 2.22 10.18
C THR A 155 -11.12 2.87 11.52
N GLY A 156 -10.33 2.18 12.37
CA GLY A 156 -9.85 2.74 13.63
C GLY A 156 -8.91 3.94 13.46
N PHE A 157 -8.17 4.04 12.36
CA PHE A 157 -7.36 5.21 12.01
C PHE A 157 -8.25 6.42 11.67
N ILE A 158 -9.26 6.22 10.83
CA ILE A 158 -10.20 7.28 10.42
C ILE A 158 -11.01 7.80 11.62
N LEU A 159 -11.55 6.89 12.45
CA LEU A 159 -12.37 7.25 13.62
C LEU A 159 -11.61 8.08 14.67
N ARG A 160 -10.27 7.99 14.71
CA ARG A 160 -9.43 8.80 15.59
C ARG A 160 -9.22 10.24 15.10
N GLY A 161 -9.87 10.64 14.01
CA GLY A 161 -9.77 11.99 13.47
C GLY A 161 -8.43 12.30 12.82
N MET A 162 -7.63 11.29 12.47
CA MET A 162 -6.42 11.47 11.68
C MET A 162 -6.82 11.83 10.26
N VAL A 163 -6.77 13.13 9.94
CA VAL A 163 -7.33 13.68 8.71
C VAL A 163 -6.53 13.20 7.48
N PRO A 164 -7.20 12.83 6.37
CA PRO A 164 -6.56 12.68 5.07
C PRO A 164 -5.74 13.95 4.72
N GLY A 165 -4.45 13.79 4.44
CA GLY A 165 -3.50 14.90 4.25
C GLY A 165 -2.67 15.29 5.49
N ALA A 166 -3.00 14.79 6.69
CA ALA A 166 -2.17 14.97 7.90
C ALA A 166 -0.80 14.25 7.79
N CYS A 167 -0.72 13.26 6.90
CA CYS A 167 0.54 12.66 6.46
C CYS A 167 0.97 13.23 5.11
N SER A 168 0.89 14.54 4.88
CA SER A 168 1.56 15.18 3.75
C SER A 168 2.96 15.68 4.18
N GLY A 169 3.89 15.80 3.24
CA GLY A 169 5.25 16.31 3.51
C GLY A 169 6.34 15.26 3.71
N ALA A 170 7.42 15.63 4.41
CA ALA A 170 8.67 14.87 4.41
C ALA A 170 8.55 13.46 5.03
N ALA A 171 7.74 13.32 6.09
CA ALA A 171 7.49 12.03 6.74
C ALA A 171 6.75 11.05 5.82
N ALA A 172 5.77 11.54 5.07
CA ALA A 172 5.01 10.76 4.08
C ALA A 172 5.90 10.25 2.95
N ARG A 173 6.69 11.15 2.36
CA ARG A 173 7.63 10.81 1.29
C ARG A 173 8.67 9.80 1.78
N ARG A 174 9.12 9.90 3.04
CA ARG A 174 10.02 8.92 3.64
C ARG A 174 9.34 7.56 3.78
N ARG A 175 8.12 7.50 4.29
CA ARG A 175 7.33 6.27 4.39
C ARG A 175 7.18 5.60 3.01
N LEU A 176 6.85 6.36 1.98
CA LEU A 176 6.74 5.87 0.60
C LEU A 176 8.05 5.32 0.05
N ARG A 177 9.18 5.99 0.30
CA ARG A 177 10.50 5.47 -0.06
C ARG A 177 10.82 4.18 0.68
N CYS A 178 10.51 4.08 1.97
CA CYS A 178 10.73 2.85 2.73
C CYS A 178 9.87 1.69 2.21
N TRP A 179 8.64 1.97 1.77
CA TRP A 179 7.83 0.99 1.07
C TRP A 179 8.46 0.55 -0.26
N GLY A 180 8.98 1.49 -1.05
CA GLY A 180 9.73 1.16 -2.27
C GLY A 180 10.90 0.22 -2.01
N LEU A 181 11.70 0.49 -0.97
CA LEU A 181 12.78 -0.42 -0.55
C LEU A 181 12.28 -1.81 -0.15
N CYS A 182 11.11 -1.91 0.50
CA CYS A 182 10.51 -3.20 0.87
C CYS A 182 10.00 -3.96 -0.36
N LEU A 183 9.40 -3.26 -1.33
CA LEU A 183 8.95 -3.84 -2.61
C LEU A 183 10.12 -4.37 -3.42
N GLU A 184 11.20 -3.59 -3.56
CA GLU A 184 12.42 -4.01 -4.24
C GLU A 184 13.05 -5.24 -3.57
N GLN A 185 13.12 -5.24 -2.24
CA GLN A 185 13.70 -6.34 -1.48
C GLN A 185 12.85 -7.63 -1.58
N ALA A 186 11.52 -7.50 -1.54
CA ALA A 186 10.60 -8.62 -1.79
C ALA A 186 10.78 -9.19 -3.21
N GLY A 187 10.93 -8.32 -4.21
CA GLY A 187 11.20 -8.72 -5.59
C GLY A 187 12.50 -9.50 -5.74
N LYS A 188 13.60 -9.06 -5.11
CA LYS A 188 14.90 -9.75 -5.13
C LYS A 188 14.81 -11.15 -4.52
N ALA A 189 14.20 -11.26 -3.35
CA ALA A 189 14.09 -12.54 -2.65
C ALA A 189 13.17 -13.54 -3.38
N ARG A 190 12.16 -13.05 -4.13
CA ARG A 190 11.36 -13.89 -5.04
C ARG A 190 12.20 -14.45 -6.20
N LEU A 191 13.06 -13.64 -6.80
CA LEU A 191 13.97 -14.07 -7.87
C LEU A 191 15.01 -15.08 -7.37
N GLN A 192 15.35 -15.04 -6.08
CA GLN A 192 16.32 -15.93 -5.45
C GLN A 192 15.70 -17.19 -4.82
N GLY A 193 14.36 -17.31 -4.78
CA GLY A 193 13.66 -18.46 -4.21
C GLY A 193 13.65 -18.54 -2.67
N GLU A 194 13.95 -17.45 -1.97
CA GLU A 194 14.18 -17.45 -0.51
C GLU A 194 12.92 -17.17 0.35
N LEU A 195 11.74 -17.00 -0.28
CA LEU A 195 10.49 -16.60 0.39
C LEU A 195 9.34 -17.60 0.19
N ALA A 196 9.61 -18.89 0.44
CA ALA A 196 8.54 -19.86 0.69
C ALA A 196 8.15 -19.85 2.18
#